data_AF-A0A7D5YTN8-F1
#
_entry.id   AF-A0A7D5YTN8-F1
#
_cell.length_a   1.000
_cell.length_b   1.000
_cell.length_c   1.000
_cell.angle_alpha   90.00
_cell.angle_beta   90.00
_cell.angle_gamma   90.00
#
_symmetry.space_group_name_H-M   'P 1'
#
loop_
_entity.id
_entity.type
_entity.pdbx_description
1 polymer ?
#
loop_
_entity_poly.entity_id
_entity_poly.type
_entity_poly.pdbx_seq_one_letter_code
_entity_poly.pdbx_strand_id
1 'polypeptide(L)'
;MAVKIFIAMFVAIFAATMQSTEAITEEKKTELKAKLVPILTECGKEHSITLDYLKEFRQQQKRPDESNACFFACVFQKTGLLDDKGLFVEAKAAERSQYYAEEGELEKANEAVKACVSVNEQSVSDGPKGCDRAKLIYNCFLDQKQHFGYVY
;
A
#
# COMPACT_ATOMS: atom_id res chain seq x y z
N MET A 1 -42.38 26.26 8.26
CA MET A 1 -41.08 26.93 7.97
C MET A 1 -40.04 26.79 9.08
N ALA A 2 -40.34 26.16 10.23
CA ALA A 2 -39.34 25.85 11.26
C ALA A 2 -38.59 24.51 11.03
N VAL A 3 -39.21 23.53 10.37
CA VAL A 3 -38.61 22.19 10.14
C VAL A 3 -37.52 22.19 9.06
N LYS A 4 -37.59 23.10 8.07
CA LYS A 4 -36.56 23.22 7.02
C LYS A 4 -35.29 23.96 7.50
N ILE A 5 -35.38 24.74 8.58
CA ILE A 5 -34.23 25.44 9.19
C ILE A 5 -33.45 24.51 10.12
N PHE A 6 -34.15 23.61 10.83
CA PHE A 6 -33.51 22.58 11.67
C PHE A 6 -32.70 21.56 10.86
N ILE A 7 -33.17 21.17 9.66
CA ILE A 7 -32.44 20.25 8.78
C ILE A 7 -31.19 20.93 8.18
N ALA A 8 -31.27 22.22 7.85
CA ALA A 8 -30.11 22.96 7.33
C ALA A 8 -29.00 23.16 8.37
N MET A 9 -29.35 23.32 9.66
CA MET A 9 -28.37 23.40 10.74
C MET A 9 -27.72 22.04 11.06
N PHE A 10 -28.43 20.92 10.92
CA PHE A 10 -27.84 19.59 11.11
C PHE A 10 -26.90 19.19 9.96
N VAL A 11 -27.16 19.64 8.73
CA VAL A 11 -26.26 19.39 7.58
C VAL A 11 -24.97 20.23 7.66
N ALA A 12 -25.03 21.45 8.20
CA ALA A 12 -23.84 22.28 8.40
C ALA A 12 -22.92 21.77 9.53
N ILE A 13 -23.48 21.11 10.55
CA ILE A 13 -22.71 20.51 11.64
C ILE A 13 -22.11 19.17 11.18
N PHE A 14 -22.80 18.39 10.35
CA PHE A 14 -22.23 17.16 9.77
C PHE A 14 -21.13 17.42 8.73
N ALA A 15 -21.16 18.55 8.03
CA ALA A 15 -20.06 18.97 7.16
C ALA A 15 -18.81 19.41 7.94
N ALA A 16 -18.95 19.79 9.22
CA ALA A 16 -17.84 20.12 10.11
C ALA A 16 -17.34 18.92 10.95
N THR A 17 -18.09 17.82 11.01
CA THR A 17 -17.67 16.56 11.67
C THR A 17 -17.20 15.48 10.70
N MET A 18 -17.09 15.77 9.40
CA MET A 18 -16.14 15.03 8.57
C MET A 18 -14.74 15.47 8.97
N GLN A 19 -14.29 14.93 10.12
CA GLN A 19 -12.89 14.96 10.53
C GLN A 19 -12.08 14.29 9.42
N SER A 20 -11.35 15.12 8.68
CA SER A 20 -10.14 14.81 7.92
C SER A 20 -10.09 13.42 7.26
N THR A 21 -10.53 13.30 6.01
CA THR A 21 -9.97 12.30 5.10
C THR A 21 -8.56 12.73 4.69
N GLU A 22 -7.63 12.81 5.65
CA GLU A 22 -6.21 12.82 5.32
C GLU A 22 -5.69 11.40 5.53
N ALA A 23 -5.69 10.65 4.41
CA ALA A 23 -5.29 9.25 4.16
C ALA A 23 -4.06 8.68 4.91
N ILE A 24 -3.37 9.50 5.72
CA ILE A 24 -2.25 9.33 6.67
C ILE A 24 -1.87 10.76 7.11
N THR A 25 -1.42 11.00 8.36
CA THR A 25 -0.94 12.32 8.80
C THR A 25 0.24 12.83 7.96
N GLU A 26 0.35 14.14 7.72
CA GLU A 26 1.47 14.71 6.94
C GLU A 26 2.87 14.33 7.49
N GLU A 27 2.98 14.17 8.80
CA GLU A 27 4.18 13.66 9.47
C GLU A 27 4.52 12.23 9.02
N LYS A 28 3.56 11.30 9.13
CA LYS A 28 3.72 9.91 8.69
C LYS A 28 3.98 9.81 7.17
N LYS A 29 3.37 10.68 6.34
CA LYS A 29 3.66 10.75 4.89
C LYS A 29 5.11 11.18 4.64
N THR A 30 5.60 12.17 5.38
CA THR A 30 6.97 12.68 5.27
C THR A 30 7.97 11.62 5.70
N GLU A 31 7.73 10.94 6.81
CA GLU A 31 8.57 9.83 7.28
C GLU A 31 8.57 8.66 6.29
N LEU A 32 7.40 8.28 5.76
CA LEU A 32 7.29 7.23 4.76
C LEU A 32 8.10 7.57 3.51
N LYS A 33 8.01 8.81 3.01
CA LYS A 33 8.82 9.28 1.87
C LYS A 33 10.31 9.21 2.18
N ALA A 34 10.73 9.70 3.35
CA ALA A 34 12.13 9.69 3.77
C ALA A 34 12.71 8.26 3.84
N LYS A 35 11.90 7.28 4.28
CA LYS A 35 12.30 5.86 4.31
C LYS A 35 12.27 5.18 2.94
N LEU A 36 11.24 5.43 2.13
CA LEU A 36 11.05 4.73 0.86
C LEU A 36 11.88 5.29 -0.30
N VAL A 37 12.07 6.60 -0.41
CA VAL A 37 12.80 7.20 -1.55
C VAL A 37 14.22 6.63 -1.70
N PRO A 38 15.02 6.43 -0.64
CA PRO A 38 16.32 5.78 -0.74
C PRO A 38 16.22 4.34 -1.27
N ILE A 39 15.27 3.56 -0.75
CA ILE A 39 15.02 2.16 -1.16
C ILE A 39 14.61 2.09 -2.64
N LEU A 40 13.66 2.93 -3.06
CA LEU A 40 13.21 3.01 -4.46
C LEU A 40 14.36 3.43 -5.38
N THR A 41 15.22 4.35 -4.95
CA THR A 41 16.39 4.79 -5.72
C THR A 41 17.42 3.68 -5.86
N GLU A 42 17.67 2.94 -4.78
CA GLU A 42 18.61 1.82 -4.77
C GLU A 42 18.13 0.68 -5.68
N CYS A 43 16.92 0.17 -5.44
CA CYS A 43 16.31 -0.86 -6.30
C CYS A 43 16.15 -0.39 -7.75
N GLY A 44 15.89 0.91 -7.94
CA GLY A 44 15.78 1.52 -9.26
C GLY A 44 17.09 1.44 -10.05
N LYS A 45 18.24 1.64 -9.40
CA LYS A 45 19.55 1.46 -10.04
C LYS A 45 19.81 0.02 -10.45
N GLU A 46 19.46 -0.95 -9.59
CA GLU A 46 19.65 -2.38 -9.86
C GLU A 46 18.79 -2.90 -11.01
N HIS A 47 17.59 -2.34 -11.17
CA HIS A 47 16.60 -2.81 -12.15
C HIS A 47 16.32 -1.82 -13.28
N SER A 48 17.12 -0.76 -13.40
CA SER A 48 16.96 0.29 -14.43
C SER A 48 15.57 0.96 -14.42
N ILE A 49 15.03 1.19 -13.23
CA ILE A 49 13.76 1.89 -12.98
C ILE A 49 14.01 3.26 -12.37
N THR A 50 13.36 4.29 -12.90
CA THR A 50 13.48 5.67 -12.42
C THR A 50 12.31 6.06 -11.51
N LEU A 51 12.49 7.11 -10.69
CA LEU A 51 11.40 7.65 -9.88
C LEU A 51 10.27 8.24 -10.75
N ASP A 52 10.60 8.80 -11.92
CA ASP A 52 9.60 9.31 -12.86
C ASP A 52 8.75 8.18 -13.45
N TYR A 53 9.37 7.06 -13.83
CA TYR A 53 8.65 5.86 -14.22
C TYR A 53 7.67 5.40 -13.12
N LEU A 54 8.11 5.39 -11.86
CA LEU A 54 7.26 4.98 -10.73
C LEU A 54 6.11 5.96 -10.47
N LYS A 55 6.33 7.25 -10.72
CA LYS A 55 5.28 8.26 -10.65
C LYS A 55 4.20 8.00 -11.71
N GLU A 56 4.60 7.76 -12.96
CA GLU A 56 3.68 7.41 -14.04
C GLU A 56 2.98 6.07 -13.80
N PHE A 57 3.72 5.07 -13.33
CA PHE A 57 3.22 3.74 -12.98
C PHE A 57 2.07 3.84 -11.97
N ARG A 58 2.27 4.66 -10.92
CA ARG A 58 1.24 4.93 -9.90
C ARG A 58 0.05 5.68 -10.47
N GLN A 59 0.28 6.77 -11.21
CA GLN A 59 -0.78 7.60 -11.78
C GLN A 59 -1.68 6.82 -12.75
N GLN A 60 -1.09 5.86 -13.48
CA GLN A 60 -1.81 4.99 -14.41
C GLN A 60 -2.36 3.72 -13.73
N GLN A 61 -2.20 3.58 -12.42
CA GLN A 61 -2.62 2.41 -11.63
C GLN A 61 -2.15 1.09 -12.26
N LYS A 62 -0.91 1.07 -12.76
CA LYS A 62 -0.35 -0.12 -13.41
C LYS A 62 -0.18 -1.25 -12.42
N ARG A 63 -0.26 -2.47 -12.96
CA ARG A 63 0.14 -3.68 -12.26
C ARG A 63 1.56 -4.06 -12.64
N PRO A 64 2.35 -4.62 -11.71
CA PRO A 64 3.67 -5.13 -12.04
C PRO A 64 3.60 -6.23 -13.09
N ASP A 65 4.61 -6.26 -13.96
CA ASP A 65 4.81 -7.24 -15.01
C ASP A 65 6.26 -7.74 -14.98
N GLU A 66 6.66 -8.58 -15.94
CA GLU A 66 8.01 -9.15 -15.97
C GLU A 66 9.13 -8.10 -16.06
N SER A 67 8.84 -6.90 -16.60
CA SER A 67 9.85 -5.85 -16.76
C SER A 67 10.21 -5.16 -15.44
N ASN A 68 9.33 -5.23 -14.44
CA ASN A 68 9.48 -4.50 -13.16
C ASN A 68 9.24 -5.37 -11.92
N ALA A 69 8.88 -6.65 -12.07
CA ALA A 69 8.61 -7.57 -10.96
C ALA A 69 9.76 -7.61 -9.94
N CYS A 70 10.99 -7.74 -10.42
CA CYS A 70 12.16 -7.83 -9.55
C CYS A 70 12.48 -6.51 -8.82
N PHE A 71 12.14 -5.37 -9.41
CA PHE A 71 12.21 -4.10 -8.71
C PHE A 71 11.29 -4.09 -7.48
N PHE A 72 10.04 -4.54 -7.63
CA PHE A 72 9.12 -4.62 -6.50
C PHE A 72 9.57 -5.65 -5.47
N ALA A 73 10.16 -6.77 -5.90
CA ALA A 73 10.76 -7.74 -4.97
C ALA A 73 11.90 -7.12 -4.15
N CYS A 74 12.82 -6.39 -4.77
CA CYS A 74 13.90 -5.67 -4.08
C CYS A 74 13.33 -4.71 -3.02
N VAL A 75 12.31 -3.94 -3.37
CA VAL A 75 11.66 -3.01 -2.43
C VAL A 75 11.00 -3.78 -1.28
N PHE A 76 10.28 -4.87 -1.58
CA PHE A 76 9.62 -5.68 -0.56
C PHE A 76 10.62 -6.38 0.37
N GLN A 77 11.75 -6.85 -0.14
CA GLN A 77 12.81 -7.43 0.68
C GLN A 77 13.45 -6.39 1.60
N LYS A 78 13.81 -5.22 1.08
CA LYS A 78 14.39 -4.11 1.88
C LYS A 78 13.41 -3.53 2.90
N THR A 79 12.11 -3.71 2.68
CA THR A 79 11.05 -3.35 3.63
C THR A 79 10.62 -4.51 4.53
N GLY A 80 11.18 -5.70 4.35
CA GLY A 80 10.86 -6.90 5.12
C GLY A 80 9.48 -7.51 4.83
N LEU A 81 8.80 -7.07 3.77
CA LEU A 81 7.57 -7.69 3.29
C LEU A 81 7.82 -9.01 2.57
N LEU A 82 9.02 -9.19 2.02
CA LEU A 82 9.55 -10.47 1.56
C LEU A 82 10.75 -10.87 2.42
N ASP A 83 10.83 -12.15 2.79
CA ASP A 83 12.01 -12.71 3.47
C ASP A 83 13.11 -13.13 2.46
N ASP A 84 14.19 -13.70 2.98
CA ASP A 84 15.34 -14.21 2.21
C ASP A 84 15.00 -15.42 1.32
N LYS A 85 13.85 -16.07 1.56
CA LYS A 85 13.29 -17.14 0.74
C LYS A 85 12.29 -16.62 -0.29
N GLY A 86 12.10 -15.30 -0.36
CA GLY A 86 11.14 -14.66 -1.24
C GLY A 86 9.69 -14.94 -0.84
N LEU A 87 9.42 -15.24 0.43
CA LEU A 87 8.07 -15.46 0.98
C LEU A 87 7.53 -14.18 1.60
N PHE A 88 6.22 -13.96 1.46
CA PHE A 88 5.49 -12.87 2.08
C PHE A 88 5.49 -13.00 3.61
N VAL A 89 5.86 -11.92 4.30
CA VAL A 89 5.95 -11.86 5.76
C VAL A 89 4.73 -11.14 6.33
N GLU A 90 3.68 -11.91 6.66
CA GLU A 90 2.41 -11.39 7.20
C GLU A 90 2.63 -10.48 8.41
N ALA A 91 3.46 -10.89 9.37
CA ALA A 91 3.72 -10.13 10.58
C ALA A 91 4.29 -8.73 10.28
N LYS A 92 5.16 -8.61 9.27
CA LYS A 92 5.72 -7.32 8.84
C LYS A 92 4.70 -6.46 8.12
N ALA A 93 3.79 -7.07 7.37
CA ALA A 93 2.68 -6.36 6.75
C ALA A 93 1.68 -5.85 7.81
N ALA A 94 1.36 -6.64 8.82
CA ALA A 94 0.51 -6.24 9.93
C ALA A 94 1.14 -5.13 10.78
N GLU A 95 2.45 -5.19 11.07
CA GLU A 95 3.21 -4.11 11.73
C GLU A 95 3.10 -2.80 10.95
N ARG A 96 3.19 -2.86 9.61
CA ARG A 96 2.99 -1.68 8.74
C ARG A 96 1.57 -1.17 8.79
N SER A 97 0.56 -2.03 8.78
CA SER A 97 -0.84 -1.64 8.96
C SER A 97 -1.04 -0.91 10.28
N GLN A 98 -0.48 -1.39 11.39
CA GLN A 98 -0.56 -0.71 12.69
C GLN A 98 0.03 0.70 12.66
N TYR A 99 1.12 0.89 11.91
CA TYR A 99 1.80 2.17 11.85
C TYR A 99 1.15 3.15 10.88
N TYR A 100 0.69 2.67 9.72
CA TYR A 100 0.23 3.51 8.61
C TYR A 100 -1.30 3.56 8.43
N ALA A 101 -2.07 2.64 9.01
CA ALA A 101 -3.53 2.73 8.94
C ALA A 101 -4.04 3.98 9.65
N GLU A 102 -5.15 4.51 9.15
CA GLU A 102 -5.91 5.56 9.82
C GLU A 102 -6.61 5.04 11.06
N GLU A 103 -7.02 5.97 11.92
CA GLU A 103 -7.84 5.66 13.08
C GLU A 103 -9.16 5.02 12.61
N GLY A 104 -9.46 3.81 13.10
CA GLY A 104 -10.63 3.03 12.69
C GLY A 104 -10.45 2.14 11.46
N GLU A 105 -9.34 2.24 10.71
CA GLU A 105 -9.12 1.47 9.48
C GLU A 105 -8.15 0.28 9.65
N LEU A 106 -7.55 0.13 10.84
CA LEU A 106 -6.58 -0.93 11.13
C LEU A 106 -7.15 -2.35 10.90
N GLU A 107 -8.42 -2.57 11.25
CA GLU A 107 -9.06 -3.88 11.07
C GLU A 107 -9.12 -4.26 9.59
N LYS A 108 -9.61 -3.35 8.74
CA LYS A 108 -9.68 -3.56 7.29
C LYS A 108 -8.27 -3.73 6.67
N ALA A 109 -7.30 -2.93 7.11
CA ALA A 109 -5.92 -3.07 6.65
C ALA A 109 -5.34 -4.46 7.00
N ASN A 110 -5.66 -5.01 8.18
CA ASN A 110 -5.25 -6.34 8.58
C ASN A 110 -6.01 -7.46 7.85
N GLU A 111 -7.29 -7.27 7.53
CA GLU A 111 -8.05 -8.19 6.68
C GLU A 111 -7.42 -8.30 5.29
N ALA A 112 -7.04 -7.17 4.70
CA ALA A 112 -6.36 -7.14 3.41
C ALA A 112 -5.00 -7.87 3.45
N VAL A 113 -4.22 -7.70 4.54
CA VAL A 113 -2.99 -8.46 4.77
C VAL A 113 -3.27 -9.96 4.80
N LYS A 114 -4.26 -10.39 5.60
CA LYS A 114 -4.64 -11.81 5.72
C LYS A 114 -5.10 -12.40 4.39
N ALA A 115 -5.88 -11.66 3.61
CA ALA A 115 -6.34 -12.09 2.29
C ALA A 115 -5.17 -12.41 1.33
N CYS A 116 -4.04 -11.72 1.50
CA CYS A 116 -2.87 -11.88 0.65
C CYS A 116 -1.84 -12.92 1.14
N VAL A 117 -2.04 -13.57 2.29
CA VAL A 117 -1.10 -14.60 2.79
C VAL A 117 -0.99 -15.80 1.85
N SER A 118 -2.09 -16.14 1.16
CA SER A 118 -2.18 -17.27 0.22
C SER A 118 -1.22 -17.15 -0.99
N VAL A 119 -0.62 -15.98 -1.26
CA VAL A 119 0.42 -15.82 -2.30
C VAL A 119 1.67 -16.68 -2.05
N ASN A 120 1.90 -17.11 -0.81
CA ASN A 120 2.97 -18.04 -0.47
C ASN A 120 2.73 -19.47 -0.98
N GLU A 121 1.47 -19.84 -1.22
CA GLU A 121 1.08 -21.17 -1.73
C GLU A 121 1.12 -21.23 -3.26
N GLN A 122 1.24 -20.07 -3.92
CA GLN A 122 1.27 -19.99 -5.37
C GLN A 122 2.65 -20.37 -5.93
N SER A 123 2.62 -21.07 -7.06
CA SER A 123 3.83 -21.46 -7.79
C SER A 123 4.52 -20.23 -8.37
N VAL A 124 5.85 -20.20 -8.26
CA VAL A 124 6.71 -19.16 -8.81
C VAL A 124 7.85 -19.80 -9.59
N SER A 125 8.38 -19.09 -10.58
CA SER A 125 9.44 -19.57 -11.46
C SER A 125 10.84 -19.18 -11.02
N ASP A 126 10.96 -18.22 -10.10
CA ASP A 126 12.22 -17.54 -9.75
C ASP A 126 12.67 -17.77 -8.30
N GLY A 127 11.93 -18.60 -7.55
CA GLY A 127 12.31 -19.09 -6.24
C GLY A 127 12.61 -17.96 -5.25
N PRO A 128 13.77 -17.96 -4.57
CA PRO A 128 14.13 -16.96 -3.56
C PRO A 128 14.25 -15.52 -4.07
N LYS A 129 14.34 -15.30 -5.39
CA LYS A 129 14.35 -13.95 -5.96
C LYS A 129 13.04 -13.21 -5.68
N GLY A 130 11.92 -13.94 -5.60
CA GLY A 130 10.63 -13.41 -5.18
C GLY A 130 10.00 -12.38 -6.11
N CYS A 131 10.49 -12.18 -7.34
CA CYS A 131 9.93 -11.31 -8.37
C CYS A 131 8.49 -11.74 -8.72
N ASP A 132 8.27 -13.04 -8.97
CA ASP A 132 6.92 -13.53 -9.25
C ASP A 132 5.98 -13.27 -8.07
N ARG A 133 6.45 -13.54 -6.85
CA ARG A 133 5.67 -13.33 -5.65
C ARG A 133 5.41 -11.85 -5.37
N ALA A 134 6.34 -10.96 -5.70
CA ALA A 134 6.13 -9.53 -5.59
C ALA A 134 4.97 -9.04 -6.48
N LYS A 135 4.85 -9.57 -7.71
CA LYS A 135 3.67 -9.30 -8.56
C LYS A 135 2.38 -9.77 -7.87
N LEU A 136 2.38 -10.98 -7.31
CA LEU A 136 1.22 -11.56 -6.63
C LEU A 136 0.80 -10.73 -5.41
N ILE A 137 1.75 -10.35 -4.55
CA ILE A 137 1.52 -9.49 -3.38
C ILE A 137 0.93 -8.15 -3.82
N TYR A 138 1.57 -7.47 -4.79
CA TYR A 138 1.13 -6.15 -5.25
C TYR A 138 -0.28 -6.20 -5.84
N ASN A 139 -0.54 -7.20 -6.70
CA ASN A 139 -1.84 -7.40 -7.31
C ASN A 139 -2.92 -7.70 -6.27
N CYS A 140 -2.62 -8.56 -5.29
CA CYS A 140 -3.54 -8.84 -4.21
C CYS A 140 -3.88 -7.58 -3.42
N PHE A 141 -2.90 -6.77 -3.02
CA PHE A 141 -3.18 -5.52 -2.31
C PHE A 141 -3.97 -4.51 -3.14
N LEU A 142 -3.74 -4.44 -4.46
CA LEU A 142 -4.59 -3.63 -5.35
C LEU A 142 -6.03 -4.15 -5.41
N ASP A 143 -6.23 -5.47 -5.40
CA ASP A 143 -7.57 -6.06 -5.36
C ASP A 143 -8.26 -5.76 -4.02
N GLN A 144 -7.48 -5.59 -2.94
CA GLN A 144 -7.97 -5.17 -1.63
C GLN A 144 -8.06 -3.64 -1.44
N LYS A 145 -7.90 -2.81 -2.49
CA LYS A 145 -7.84 -1.34 -2.36
C LYS A 145 -9.00 -0.71 -1.58
N GLN A 146 -10.18 -1.33 -1.62
CA GLN A 146 -11.37 -0.91 -0.85
C GLN A 146 -11.17 -0.98 0.68
N HIS A 147 -10.22 -1.79 1.15
CA HIS A 147 -9.87 -1.96 2.56
C HIS A 147 -8.77 -1.00 3.04
N PHE A 148 -8.09 -0.30 2.12
CA PHE A 148 -6.93 0.51 2.45
C PHE A 148 -7.19 2.03 2.48
N GLY A 149 -8.44 2.48 2.33
CA GLY A 149 -8.76 3.93 2.35
C GLY A 149 -8.10 4.77 1.25
N TYR A 150 -7.21 4.18 0.43
CA TYR A 150 -6.49 4.87 -0.63
C TYR A 150 -7.41 5.05 -1.84
N VAL A 151 -8.02 6.23 -1.93
CA VAL A 151 -8.39 6.82 -3.21
C VAL A 151 -7.10 7.41 -3.79
N TYR A 152 -6.52 6.73 -4.79
CA TYR A 152 -5.42 7.27 -5.59
C TYR A 152 -5.94 8.23 -6.65
#